data_AF-A0A936CHF0-F1
#
_entry.id   AF-A0A936CHF0-F1
#
_cell.length_a   1.000
_cell.length_b   1.000
_cell.length_c   1.000
_cell.angle_alpha   90.00
_cell.angle_beta   90.00
_cell.angle_gamma   90.00
#
_symmetry.space_group_name_H-M   'P 1'
#
loop_
_entity.id
_entity.type
_entity.pdbx_description
1 polymer ?
#
loop_
_entity_poly.entity_id
_entity_poly.type
_entity_poly.pdbx_seq_one_letter_code
_entity_poly.pdbx_strand_id
1 'polypeptide(L)'
;MKTIAPGRQSEEAESDTFKPLTAEEARRLREQNPPVSPWWVVAGQVVVGLVVALAAWGITGRQDVGWSAGYGALAVVLPAAVFARGLTGRFASLNPGTAVIGFFLWEMVKLVLTLAMLFAAPGLVDALSWPALLAGLVLTMKVYWVAMAFAPGKTNKRIDR
;
A
#
# COMPACT_ATOMS: atom_id res chain seq x y z
N MET A 1 -41.41 -40.91 -2.91
CA MET A 1 -40.11 -40.81 -3.62
C MET A 1 -39.43 -39.51 -3.18
N LYS A 2 -38.22 -39.63 -2.63
CA LYS A 2 -37.17 -38.63 -2.37
C LYS A 2 -37.52 -37.35 -1.59
N THR A 3 -37.29 -37.44 -0.28
CA THR A 3 -36.67 -36.42 0.57
C THR A 3 -35.42 -35.81 -0.08
N ILE A 4 -35.32 -34.48 -0.11
CA ILE A 4 -34.08 -33.74 -0.37
C ILE A 4 -33.73 -32.99 0.94
N ALA A 5 -32.60 -33.35 1.54
CA ALA A 5 -32.02 -32.69 2.72
C ALA A 5 -31.46 -31.30 2.36
N PRO A 6 -31.37 -30.36 3.33
CA PRO A 6 -30.92 -28.99 3.09
C PRO A 6 -29.39 -28.96 2.96
N GLY A 7 -28.88 -28.24 1.96
CA GLY A 7 -27.45 -28.27 1.65
C GLY A 7 -26.97 -27.00 0.97
N ARG A 8 -26.82 -25.94 1.78
CA ARG A 8 -25.84 -24.84 1.65
C ARG A 8 -25.95 -24.01 0.35
N GLN A 9 -26.82 -23.00 0.36
CA GLN A 9 -26.63 -21.82 -0.48
C GLN A 9 -26.64 -20.58 0.40
N SER A 10 -25.57 -19.79 0.19
CA SER A 10 -25.46 -18.38 0.52
C SER A 10 -25.22 -18.08 1.99
N GLU A 11 -23.93 -17.95 2.32
CA GLU A 11 -23.48 -16.96 3.30
C GLU A 11 -24.28 -15.68 3.03
N GLU A 12 -25.13 -15.30 3.98
CA GLU A 12 -25.67 -13.95 4.06
C GLU A 12 -24.46 -13.03 4.24
N ALA A 13 -23.91 -12.58 3.12
CA ALA A 13 -23.15 -11.36 3.07
C ALA A 13 -24.10 -10.28 3.56
N GLU A 14 -23.97 -9.97 4.86
CA GLU A 14 -24.52 -8.81 5.53
C GLU A 14 -24.47 -7.65 4.53
N SER A 15 -25.62 -7.33 3.97
CA SER A 15 -25.77 -6.25 3.02
C SER A 15 -25.59 -4.98 3.81
N ASP A 16 -24.33 -4.56 3.90
CA ASP A 16 -23.91 -3.33 4.54
C ASP A 16 -24.75 -2.21 3.93
N THR A 17 -25.76 -1.80 4.69
CA THR A 17 -26.78 -0.87 4.23
C THR A 17 -26.10 0.49 4.12
N PHE A 18 -25.58 0.77 2.93
CA PHE A 18 -24.84 1.99 2.63
C PHE A 18 -25.79 3.19 2.76
N LYS A 19 -25.84 3.80 3.95
CA LYS A 19 -26.61 5.02 4.22
C LYS A 19 -25.85 6.20 3.60
N PRO A 20 -26.36 6.83 2.52
CA PRO A 20 -25.72 8.02 1.98
C PRO A 20 -25.73 9.12 3.05
N LEU A 21 -24.55 9.52 3.49
CA LEU A 21 -24.37 10.59 4.50
C LEU A 21 -24.80 11.92 3.89
N THR A 22 -25.54 12.72 4.66
CA THR A 22 -25.78 14.12 4.32
C THR A 22 -24.45 14.89 4.38
N ALA A 23 -24.33 16.01 3.65
CA ALA A 23 -23.10 16.78 3.58
C ALA A 23 -22.59 17.26 4.96
N GLU A 24 -23.50 17.46 5.91
CA GLU A 24 -23.21 17.84 7.30
C GLU A 24 -22.69 16.65 8.12
N GLU A 25 -23.31 15.48 7.98
CA GLU A 25 -22.85 14.24 8.60
C GLU A 25 -21.45 13.84 8.08
N ALA A 26 -21.18 14.04 6.78
CA ALA A 26 -19.87 13.79 6.18
C ALA A 26 -18.77 14.71 6.74
N ARG A 27 -19.07 15.99 7.03
CA ARG A 27 -18.12 16.91 7.68
C ARG A 27 -17.82 16.49 9.12
N ARG A 28 -18.87 16.20 9.90
CA ARG A 28 -18.72 15.74 11.30
C ARG A 28 -17.94 14.42 11.38
N LEU A 29 -18.16 13.50 10.44
CA LEU A 29 -17.41 12.24 10.38
C LEU A 29 -15.92 12.48 10.09
N ARG A 30 -15.60 13.45 9.23
CA ARG A 30 -14.22 13.82 8.88
C ARG A 30 -13.48 14.50 10.04
N GLU A 31 -14.20 15.25 10.87
CA GLU A 31 -13.67 15.83 12.13
C GLU A 31 -13.38 14.75 13.17
N GLN A 32 -14.24 13.73 13.28
CA GLN A 32 -14.08 12.61 14.22
C GLN A 32 -13.04 11.58 13.74
N ASN A 33 -12.82 11.48 12.41
CA ASN A 33 -11.87 10.58 11.79
C ASN A 33 -10.89 11.35 10.89
N PRO A 34 -9.88 12.01 11.49
CA PRO A 34 -8.84 12.66 10.70
C PRO A 34 -8.17 11.65 9.78
N PRO A 35 -7.97 11.97 8.48
CA PRO A 35 -7.32 11.07 7.54
C PRO A 35 -5.88 10.83 7.98
N VAL A 36 -5.47 9.56 8.01
CA VAL A 36 -4.08 9.19 8.30
C VAL A 36 -3.16 9.72 7.21
N SER A 37 -2.01 10.27 7.62
CA SER A 37 -1.04 10.82 6.67
C SER A 37 -0.47 9.69 5.79
N PRO A 38 -0.48 9.84 4.44
CA PRO A 38 0.10 8.86 3.52
C PRO A 38 1.59 8.56 3.78
N TRP A 39 2.30 9.47 4.45
CA TRP A 39 3.72 9.31 4.79
C TRP A 39 4.01 8.17 5.76
N TRP A 40 3.03 7.74 6.57
CA TRP A 40 3.19 6.57 7.43
C TRP A 40 3.40 5.29 6.63
N VAL A 41 2.74 5.17 5.47
CA VAL A 41 2.90 4.02 4.58
C VAL A 41 4.30 4.01 3.97
N VAL A 42 4.77 5.17 3.51
CA VAL A 42 6.12 5.32 2.95
C VAL A 42 7.18 4.96 3.99
N ALA A 43 7.04 5.45 5.22
CA ALA A 43 7.95 5.12 6.31
C ALA A 43 7.96 3.61 6.61
N GLY A 44 6.79 2.96 6.64
CA GLY A 44 6.68 1.51 6.80
C GLY A 44 7.38 0.74 5.67
N GLN A 45 7.23 1.18 4.42
CA GLN A 45 7.89 0.57 3.27
C GLN A 45 9.41 0.71 3.33
N VAL A 46 9.94 1.86 3.79
CA VAL A 46 11.38 2.06 3.99
C VAL A 46 11.91 1.09 5.04
N VAL A 47 11.25 1.00 6.20
CA VAL A 47 11.67 0.12 7.30
C VAL A 47 11.68 -1.33 6.85
N VAL A 48 10.61 -1.81 6.21
CA VAL A 48 10.57 -3.18 5.75
C VAL A 48 11.56 -3.43 4.62
N GLY A 49 11.72 -2.49 3.69
CA GLY A 49 12.74 -2.58 2.64
C GLY A 49 14.14 -2.78 3.19
N LEU A 50 14.49 -2.03 4.25
CA LEU A 50 15.75 -2.16 4.95
C LEU A 50 15.88 -3.54 5.63
N VAL A 51 14.84 -3.99 6.34
CA VAL A 51 14.82 -5.31 6.98
C VAL A 51 15.02 -6.43 5.96
N VAL A 52 14.34 -6.35 4.81
CA VAL A 52 14.45 -7.35 3.74
C VAL A 52 15.84 -7.35 3.12
N ALA A 53 16.41 -6.18 2.85
CA ALA A 53 17.78 -6.08 2.33
C ALA A 53 18.81 -6.67 3.30
N LEU A 54 18.71 -6.34 4.59
CA LEU A 54 19.59 -6.86 5.63
C LEU A 54 19.41 -8.38 5.84
N ALA A 55 18.18 -8.88 5.83
CA ALA A 55 17.91 -10.32 5.93
C ALA A 55 18.45 -11.07 4.70
N ALA A 56 18.25 -10.54 3.49
CA ALA A 56 18.77 -11.12 2.27
C ALA A 56 20.31 -11.20 2.30
N TRP A 57 20.97 -10.14 2.75
CA TRP A 57 22.42 -10.12 2.94
C TRP A 57 22.87 -11.11 4.03
N GLY A 58 22.24 -11.09 5.20
CA GLY A 58 22.64 -11.90 6.35
C GLY A 58 22.44 -13.41 6.15
N ILE A 59 21.37 -13.82 5.45
CA ILE A 59 21.08 -15.24 5.17
C ILE A 59 22.02 -15.78 4.09
N THR A 60 22.31 -15.00 3.06
CA THR A 60 23.11 -15.47 1.91
C THR A 60 24.61 -15.21 2.05
N GLY A 61 25.01 -14.33 2.97
CA GLY A 61 26.40 -13.85 3.12
C GLY A 61 26.87 -13.00 1.93
N ARG A 62 25.98 -12.67 1.00
CA ARG A 62 26.29 -12.11 -0.32
C ARG A 62 25.79 -10.68 -0.43
N GLN A 63 26.73 -9.72 -0.53
CA GLN A 63 26.41 -8.29 -0.56
C GLN A 63 25.61 -7.89 -1.82
N ASP A 64 25.88 -8.56 -2.94
CA ASP A 64 25.16 -8.45 -4.21
C ASP A 64 23.66 -8.78 -4.06
N VAL A 65 23.34 -9.79 -3.25
CA VAL A 65 21.95 -10.20 -2.97
C VAL A 65 21.24 -9.16 -2.10
N GLY A 66 21.93 -8.64 -1.08
CA GLY A 66 21.42 -7.55 -0.23
C GLY A 66 21.12 -6.28 -1.03
N TRP A 67 22.04 -5.86 -1.90
CA TRP A 67 21.86 -4.70 -2.77
C TRP A 67 20.73 -4.90 -3.78
N SER A 68 20.61 -6.09 -4.36
CA SER A 68 19.52 -6.43 -5.28
C SER A 68 18.15 -6.32 -4.60
N ALA A 69 18.01 -6.86 -3.38
CA ALA A 69 16.78 -6.77 -2.59
C ALA A 69 16.46 -5.32 -2.16
N GLY A 70 17.47 -4.56 -1.74
CA GLY A 70 17.33 -3.14 -1.39
C GLY A 70 16.91 -2.28 -2.58
N TYR A 71 17.44 -2.54 -3.76
CA TYR A 71 17.01 -1.86 -4.99
C TYR A 71 15.56 -2.20 -5.34
N GLY A 72 15.16 -3.46 -5.20
CA GLY A 72 13.75 -3.88 -5.33
C GLY A 72 12.82 -3.15 -4.36
N ALA A 73 13.26 -2.92 -3.12
CA ALA A 73 12.51 -2.12 -2.15
C ALA A 73 12.39 -0.64 -2.55
N LEU A 74 13.47 -0.03 -3.06
CA LEU A 74 13.45 1.35 -3.55
C LEU A 74 12.48 1.54 -4.72
N ALA A 75 12.36 0.53 -5.59
CA ALA A 75 11.41 0.54 -6.70
C ALA A 75 9.94 0.61 -6.25
N VAL A 76 9.66 0.31 -4.98
CA VAL A 76 8.33 0.45 -4.38
C VAL A 76 8.21 1.75 -3.58
N VAL A 77 9.25 2.08 -2.80
CA VAL A 77 9.27 3.26 -1.91
C VAL A 77 9.25 4.57 -2.69
N LEU A 78 10.05 4.68 -3.76
CA LEU A 78 10.17 5.94 -4.51
C LEU A 78 8.84 6.34 -5.17
N PRO A 79 8.14 5.47 -5.92
CA PRO A 79 6.81 5.81 -6.43
C PRO A 79 5.79 6.16 -5.34
N ALA A 80 5.84 5.47 -4.19
CA ALA A 80 4.96 5.75 -3.06
C ALA A 80 5.24 7.12 -2.42
N ALA A 81 6.52 7.49 -2.25
CA ALA A 81 6.93 8.78 -1.71
C ALA A 81 6.53 9.93 -2.65
N VAL A 82 6.73 9.75 -3.96
CA VAL A 82 6.31 10.72 -4.98
C VAL A 82 4.79 10.89 -4.88
N PHE A 83 4.02 9.80 -4.75
CA PHE A 83 2.55 9.84 -4.60
C PHE A 83 2.08 10.58 -3.35
N ALA A 84 2.66 10.25 -2.20
CA ALA A 84 2.36 10.94 -0.95
C ALA A 84 2.60 12.45 -1.10
N ARG A 85 3.70 12.85 -1.73
CA ARG A 85 4.01 14.25 -2.02
C ARG A 85 3.00 14.90 -2.97
N GLY A 86 2.57 14.20 -4.02
CA GLY A 86 1.54 14.65 -4.96
C GLY A 86 0.19 14.91 -4.29
N LEU A 87 -0.25 13.98 -3.43
CA LEU A 87 -1.48 14.09 -2.62
C LEU A 87 -1.45 15.25 -1.63
N THR A 88 -0.31 15.49 -0.97
CA THR A 88 -0.15 16.63 -0.05
C THR A 88 -0.02 17.98 -0.78
N GLY A 89 0.11 17.98 -2.11
CA GLY A 89 0.27 19.18 -2.94
C GLY A 89 -1.02 19.60 -3.66
N ARG A 90 -0.87 20.13 -4.89
CA ARG A 90 -1.95 20.68 -5.73
C ARG A 90 -3.15 19.76 -5.98
N PHE A 91 -3.01 18.44 -5.79
CA PHE A 91 -4.09 17.47 -6.00
C PHE A 91 -5.12 17.45 -4.86
N ALA A 92 -4.80 17.98 -3.66
CA ALA A 92 -5.72 18.03 -2.53
C ALA A 92 -6.94 18.95 -2.76
N SER A 93 -6.87 19.87 -3.72
CA SER A 93 -7.88 20.90 -3.97
C SER A 93 -8.70 20.69 -5.25
N LEU A 94 -8.66 19.50 -5.87
CA LEU A 94 -9.29 19.25 -7.16
C LEU A 94 -10.75 18.81 -7.03
N ASN A 95 -11.60 19.30 -7.94
CA ASN A 95 -12.99 18.87 -8.08
C ASN A 95 -13.09 17.35 -8.33
N PRO A 96 -14.20 16.68 -7.97
CA PRO A 96 -14.35 15.22 -8.06
C PRO A 96 -14.02 14.63 -9.44
N GLY A 97 -14.39 15.32 -10.54
CA GLY A 97 -14.06 14.89 -11.90
C GLY A 97 -12.57 15.00 -12.25
N THR A 98 -11.88 16.01 -11.71
CA THR A 98 -10.44 16.20 -11.92
C THR A 98 -9.60 15.27 -11.04
N ALA A 99 -10.14 14.83 -9.90
CA ALA A 99 -9.49 13.84 -9.03
C ALA A 99 -9.31 12.48 -9.72
N VAL A 100 -10.27 12.04 -10.55
CA VAL A 100 -10.16 10.80 -11.32
C VAL A 100 -9.04 10.88 -12.36
N ILE A 101 -8.99 11.96 -13.15
CA ILE A 101 -7.92 12.19 -14.14
C ILE A 101 -6.56 12.30 -13.44
N GLY A 102 -6.51 13.00 -12.30
CA GLY A 102 -5.32 13.13 -11.47
C GLY A 102 -4.82 11.79 -10.94
N PHE A 103 -5.72 10.92 -10.51
CA PHE A 103 -5.40 9.55 -10.08
C PHE A 103 -4.77 8.75 -11.22
N PHE A 104 -5.38 8.75 -12.42
CA PHE A 104 -4.82 8.03 -13.58
C PHE A 104 -3.48 8.59 -14.04
N LEU A 105 -3.33 9.91 -14.13
CA LEU A 105 -2.06 10.54 -14.45
C LEU A 105 -0.98 10.11 -13.46
N TRP A 106 -1.35 10.09 -12.18
CA TRP A 106 -0.44 9.67 -11.13
C TRP A 106 -0.08 8.18 -11.22
N GLU A 107 -1.04 7.34 -11.58
CA GLU A 107 -0.79 5.91 -11.80
C GLU A 107 0.18 5.67 -12.95
N MET A 108 0.06 6.43 -14.04
CA MET A 108 1.02 6.38 -15.14
C MET A 108 2.43 6.80 -14.71
N VAL A 109 2.55 7.84 -13.87
CA VAL A 109 3.85 8.26 -13.30
C VAL A 109 4.47 7.14 -12.47
N LYS A 110 3.69 6.48 -11.62
CA LYS A 110 4.17 5.35 -10.82
C LYS A 110 4.68 4.23 -11.71
N LEU A 111 3.88 3.82 -12.70
CA LEU A 111 4.23 2.74 -13.62
C LEU A 111 5.50 3.04 -14.42
N VAL A 112 5.60 4.24 -15.00
CA VAL A 112 6.80 4.65 -15.73
C VAL A 112 8.02 4.67 -14.81
N LEU A 113 7.86 5.12 -13.56
CA LEU A 113 8.95 5.16 -12.59
C LEU A 113 9.41 3.76 -12.18
N THR A 114 8.49 2.82 -11.88
CA THR A 114 8.86 1.43 -11.60
C THR A 114 9.54 0.78 -12.79
N LEU A 115 9.05 1.01 -14.01
CA LEU A 115 9.63 0.42 -15.22
C LEU A 115 11.02 0.98 -15.50
N ALA A 116 11.20 2.30 -15.36
CA ALA A 116 12.50 2.96 -15.50
C ALA A 116 13.49 2.44 -14.46
N MET A 117 13.06 2.27 -13.21
CA MET A 117 13.91 1.72 -12.17
C MET A 117 14.29 0.27 -12.45
N LEU A 118 13.35 -0.57 -12.91
CA LEU A 118 13.64 -1.97 -13.25
C LEU A 118 14.61 -2.06 -14.43
N PHE A 119 14.44 -1.20 -15.43
CA PHE A 119 15.33 -1.12 -16.59
C PHE A 119 16.74 -0.63 -16.21
N ALA A 120 16.83 0.29 -15.26
CA ALA A 120 18.10 0.79 -14.75
C ALA A 120 18.81 -0.21 -13.81
N ALA A 121 18.09 -1.20 -13.26
CA ALA A 121 18.62 -2.14 -12.26
C ALA A 121 19.92 -2.86 -12.66
N PRO A 122 20.08 -3.38 -13.90
CA PRO A 122 21.31 -4.08 -14.31
C PRO A 122 22.52 -3.16 -14.42
N GLY A 123 22.31 -1.85 -14.57
CA GLY A 123 23.37 -0.85 -14.65
C GLY A 123 23.76 -0.22 -13.31
N LEU A 124 22.91 -0.32 -12.29
CA LEU A 124 23.17 0.24 -10.95
C LEU A 124 23.62 -0.79 -9.90
N VAL A 125 23.35 -2.08 -10.11
CA VAL A 125 23.72 -3.15 -9.16
C VAL A 125 24.67 -4.13 -9.82
N ASP A 126 25.93 -4.10 -9.39
CA ASP A 126 26.94 -5.08 -9.80
C ASP A 126 26.52 -6.49 -9.35
N ALA A 127 26.59 -7.46 -10.27
CA ALA A 127 26.15 -8.85 -10.03
C ALA A 127 24.68 -9.00 -9.60
N LEU A 128 23.77 -8.26 -10.26
CA LEU A 128 22.34 -8.25 -9.99
C LEU A 128 21.71 -9.67 -9.94
N SER A 129 21.06 -9.97 -8.82
CA SER A 129 20.22 -11.17 -8.66
C SER A 129 18.76 -10.82 -8.91
N TRP A 130 18.27 -11.14 -10.12
CA TRP A 130 16.86 -10.97 -10.51
C TRP A 130 15.87 -11.56 -9.50
N PRO A 131 16.08 -12.78 -8.96
CA PRO A 131 15.19 -13.33 -7.93
C PRO A 131 15.17 -12.49 -6.64
N ALA A 132 16.32 -11.98 -6.21
CA ALA A 132 16.41 -11.17 -4.98
C ALA A 132 15.74 -9.81 -5.16
N LEU A 133 15.90 -9.18 -6.34
CA LEU A 133 15.21 -7.94 -6.69
C LEU A 133 13.68 -8.13 -6.65
N LEU A 134 13.18 -9.18 -7.30
CA LEU A 134 11.74 -9.47 -7.32
C LEU A 134 11.21 -9.82 -5.93
N ALA A 135 11.96 -10.60 -5.14
CA ALA A 135 11.60 -10.92 -3.77
C ALA A 135 11.51 -9.65 -2.91
N GLY A 136 12.49 -8.75 -3.01
CA GLY A 136 12.48 -7.46 -2.31
C GLY A 136 11.28 -6.59 -2.68
N LEU A 137 11.00 -6.48 -3.98
CA LEU A 137 9.84 -5.76 -4.52
C LEU A 137 8.51 -6.35 -4.01
N VAL A 138 8.34 -7.67 -4.10
CA VAL A 138 7.10 -8.34 -3.68
C VAL A 138 6.90 -8.23 -2.18
N LEU A 139 7.94 -8.45 -1.37
CA LEU A 139 7.83 -8.37 0.09
C LEU A 139 7.48 -6.96 0.55
N THR A 140 8.15 -5.94 0.00
CA THR A 140 7.86 -4.53 0.31
C THR A 140 6.46 -4.11 -0.15
N MET A 141 5.99 -4.61 -1.29
CA MET A 141 4.61 -4.40 -1.71
C MET A 141 3.60 -5.07 -0.77
N LYS A 142 3.93 -6.24 -0.20
CA LYS A 142 3.07 -6.98 0.74
C LYS A 142 2.97 -6.36 2.14
N VAL A 143 3.71 -5.30 2.43
CA VAL A 143 3.70 -4.59 3.71
C VAL A 143 2.34 -4.00 4.06
N TYR A 144 1.47 -3.76 3.07
CA TYR A 144 0.12 -3.28 3.34
C TYR A 144 -0.66 -4.18 4.31
N TRP A 145 -0.44 -5.49 4.26
CA TRP A 145 -1.03 -6.46 5.21
C TRP A 145 -0.48 -6.30 6.62
N VAL A 146 0.83 -6.04 6.74
CA VAL A 146 1.47 -5.78 8.04
C VAL A 146 0.97 -4.45 8.61
N ALA A 147 0.90 -3.40 7.78
CA ALA A 147 0.38 -2.11 8.20
C ALA A 147 -1.11 -2.19 8.63
N MET A 148 -1.92 -3.04 7.98
CA MET A 148 -3.31 -3.28 8.39
C MET A 148 -3.41 -4.14 9.66
N ALA A 149 -2.55 -5.15 9.82
CA ALA A 149 -2.51 -5.98 11.02
C ALA A 149 -1.99 -5.21 12.26
N PHE A 150 -1.12 -4.22 12.06
CA PHE A 150 -0.59 -3.34 13.10
C PHE A 150 -1.29 -1.98 13.17
N ALA A 151 -2.30 -1.73 12.33
CA ALA A 151 -3.13 -0.54 12.48
C ALA A 151 -3.80 -0.63 13.86
N PRO A 152 -3.53 0.31 14.78
CA PRO A 152 -4.10 0.25 16.11
C PRO A 152 -5.62 0.31 15.97
N GLY A 153 -6.29 -0.82 16.22
CA GLY A 153 -7.73 -0.85 16.35
C GLY A 153 -8.11 0.18 17.39
N LYS A 154 -8.75 1.27 16.97
CA LYS A 154 -9.25 2.29 17.90
C LYS A 154 -10.17 1.57 18.88
N THR A 155 -9.70 1.42 20.10
CA THR A 155 -10.48 0.88 21.21
C THR A 155 -11.78 1.66 21.26
N ASN A 156 -12.88 0.97 20.95
CA ASN A 156 -14.23 1.49 21.01
C ASN A 156 -14.51 1.93 22.45
N LYS A 157 -14.34 3.22 22.75
CA LYS A 157 -14.79 3.77 24.01
C LYS A 157 -16.30 3.91 23.89
N ARG A 158 -17.03 2.86 24.30
CA ARG A 158 -18.48 2.92 24.57
C ARG A 158 -18.73 4.19 25.39
N ILE A 159 -19.47 5.12 24.81
CA ILE A 159 -20.02 6.26 25.53
C ILE A 159 -21.27 5.72 26.24
N ASP A 160 -21.09 5.27 27.48
CA ASP A 160 -22.17 5.10 28.44
C ASP A 160 -22.33 6.41 29.22
N ARG A 161 -23.30 7.24 28.82
CA ARG A 161 -24.29 7.95 29.67
C ARG A 161 -25.05 9.00 28.90
#